data_AF-A0A446BV24-F1
#
_entry.id   AF-A0A446BV24-F1
#
_cell.length_a   1.000
_cell.length_b   1.000
_cell.length_c   1.000
_cell.angle_alpha   90.00
_cell.angle_beta   90.00
_cell.angle_gamma   90.00
#
_symmetry.space_group_name_H-M   'P 1'
#
loop_
_entity.id
_entity.type
_entity.pdbx_description
1 polymer ?
#
loop_
_entity_poly.entity_id
_entity_poly.type
_entity_poly.pdbx_seq_one_letter_code
_entity_poly.pdbx_strand_id
1 'polypeptide(L)'
;MVADGSLLPVAEETLSHFINRIKAWAADWVRHGHSPLMHKHLYSGWLPDCLQDCLTSLTAYNTASSDSAKATALRIIDDRVNRLMQSQPQPNNNDDDDDDDDDYGLNPSVLLTTPTHLARTQALFVYQLIRLFDGDIRARAQAEQHMTTLRTWAKQMLESARLDCACADLPPSRPTPILTNASWKT
;
A
#
# COMPACT_ATOMS: atom_id res chain seq x y z
N MET A 1 33.73 25.68 30.64
CA MET A 1 33.24 26.40 29.45
C MET A 1 32.16 25.53 28.84
N VAL A 2 30.91 25.94 29.02
CA VAL A 2 29.71 25.16 28.71
C VAL A 2 29.53 25.11 27.19
N ALA A 3 29.57 23.92 26.61
CA ALA A 3 29.03 23.68 25.28
C ALA A 3 27.58 23.25 25.47
N ASP A 4 26.69 24.21 25.25
CA ASP A 4 25.25 24.10 25.35
C ASP A 4 24.73 22.99 24.41
N GLY A 5 24.10 21.97 24.99
CA GLY A 5 23.55 20.79 24.31
C GLY A 5 22.17 21.05 23.69
N SER A 6 21.97 22.21 23.08
CA SER A 6 20.72 22.61 22.43
C SER A 6 20.60 22.03 21.02
N LEU A 7 20.63 20.70 20.90
CA LEU A 7 20.15 20.01 19.69
C LEU A 7 18.61 20.03 19.67
N LEU A 8 18.08 21.19 19.27
CA LEU A 8 16.86 21.42 18.47
C LEU A 8 15.49 20.97 19.04
N PRO A 9 14.86 21.78 19.93
CA PRO A 9 13.41 21.73 20.16
C PRO A 9 12.58 21.91 18.87
N VAL A 10 13.16 22.52 17.83
CA VAL A 10 12.56 22.69 16.50
C VAL A 10 12.26 21.34 15.83
N ALA A 11 13.07 20.30 16.06
CA ALA A 11 12.88 19.01 15.41
C ALA A 11 11.64 18.27 15.93
N GLU A 12 11.39 18.34 17.24
CA GLU A 12 10.25 17.69 17.90
C GLU A 12 8.92 18.37 17.54
N GLU A 13 8.89 19.71 17.53
CA GLU A 13 7.70 20.47 17.15
C GLU A 13 7.35 20.27 15.66
N THR A 14 8.36 20.29 14.78
CA THR A 14 8.18 20.03 13.34
C THR A 14 7.68 18.61 13.08
N LEU A 15 8.23 17.61 13.77
CA LEU A 15 7.79 16.23 13.65
C LEU A 15 6.33 16.06 14.10
N SER A 16 5.97 16.68 15.23
CA SER A 16 4.61 16.66 15.75
C SER A 16 3.62 17.31 14.78
N HIS A 17 3.97 18.46 14.19
CA HIS A 17 3.17 19.09 13.15
C HIS A 17 2.99 18.18 11.92
N PHE A 18 4.05 17.52 11.48
CA PHE A 18 3.99 16.60 10.35
C PHE A 18 3.09 15.39 10.64
N ILE A 19 3.24 14.76 11.80
CA ILE A 19 2.40 13.63 12.23
C ILE A 19 0.93 14.05 12.28
N ASN A 20 0.65 15.20 12.90
CA ASN A 20 -0.71 15.74 12.98
C ASN A 20 -1.30 16.04 11.60
N ARG A 21 -0.47 16.52 10.66
CA ARG A 21 -0.90 16.76 9.28
C ARG A 21 -1.28 15.46 8.57
N ILE A 22 -0.48 14.40 8.71
CA ILE A 22 -0.81 13.13 8.03
C ILE A 22 -2.03 12.46 8.68
N LYS A 23 -2.18 12.53 10.01
CA LYS A 23 -3.42 12.11 10.69
C LYS A 23 -4.64 12.86 10.18
N ALA A 24 -4.51 14.18 9.97
CA ALA A 24 -5.58 14.98 9.38
C ALA A 24 -5.92 14.51 7.97
N TRP A 25 -4.94 14.15 7.13
CA TRP A 25 -5.21 13.58 5.80
C TRP A 25 -5.95 12.25 5.85
N ALA A 26 -5.65 11.38 6.82
CA ALA A 26 -6.41 10.15 7.02
C ALA A 26 -7.87 10.46 7.45
N ALA A 27 -8.06 11.42 8.35
CA ALA A 27 -9.41 11.87 8.74
C ALA A 27 -10.18 12.54 7.59
N ASP A 28 -9.50 13.32 6.75
CA ASP A 28 -10.10 13.95 5.57
C ASP A 28 -10.53 12.92 4.54
N TRP A 29 -9.79 11.82 4.39
CA TRP A 29 -10.20 10.71 3.53
C TRP A 29 -11.55 10.12 3.97
N VAL A 30 -11.75 9.90 5.28
CA VAL A 30 -13.04 9.45 5.82
C VAL A 30 -14.15 10.48 5.58
N ARG A 31 -13.85 11.77 5.77
CA ARG A 31 -14.86 12.83 5.71
C ARG A 31 -15.30 13.18 4.29
N HIS A 32 -14.36 13.22 3.34
CA HIS A 32 -14.59 13.74 1.99
C HIS A 32 -14.46 12.67 0.90
N GLY A 33 -14.05 11.44 1.25
CA GLY A 33 -13.74 10.40 0.29
C GLY A 33 -12.40 10.60 -0.44
N HIS A 34 -11.63 11.63 -0.10
CA HIS A 34 -10.32 11.89 -0.69
C HIS A 34 -9.35 12.57 0.30
N SER A 35 -8.06 12.45 0.04
CA SER A 35 -6.99 13.18 0.74
C SER A 35 -5.75 13.27 -0.16
N PRO A 36 -4.70 14.02 0.21
CA PRO A 36 -3.42 13.97 -0.52
C PRO A 36 -2.82 12.56 -0.61
N LEU A 37 -3.18 11.65 0.31
CA LEU A 37 -2.79 10.25 0.27
C LEU A 37 -3.66 9.43 -0.70
N MET A 38 -4.93 9.80 -0.84
CA MET A 38 -5.96 9.07 -1.58
C MET A 38 -6.66 10.01 -2.56
N HIS A 39 -6.14 10.08 -3.78
CA HIS A 39 -6.67 10.99 -4.79
C HIS A 39 -8.10 10.61 -5.21
N LYS A 40 -8.99 11.60 -5.34
CA LYS A 40 -10.44 11.40 -5.61
C LYS A 40 -10.78 10.58 -6.86
N HIS A 41 -9.91 10.62 -7.87
CA HIS A 41 -10.11 9.90 -9.14
C HIS A 41 -9.40 8.56 -9.18
N LEU A 42 -8.60 8.21 -8.16
CA LEU A 42 -7.83 6.97 -8.17
C LEU A 42 -8.72 5.72 -8.04
N TYR A 43 -9.79 5.83 -7.24
CA TYR A 43 -10.71 4.73 -6.93
C TYR A 43 -12.18 5.06 -7.25
N SER A 44 -12.43 6.00 -8.17
CA SER A 44 -13.79 6.48 -8.44
C SER A 44 -14.70 5.45 -9.11
N GLY A 45 -14.13 4.47 -9.84
CA GLY A 45 -14.89 3.39 -10.48
C GLY A 45 -14.94 2.09 -9.69
N TRP A 46 -13.95 1.85 -8.83
CA TRP A 46 -13.83 0.64 -8.02
C TRP A 46 -12.92 0.92 -6.83
N LEU A 47 -13.38 0.56 -5.63
CA LEU A 47 -12.60 0.64 -4.39
C LEU A 47 -12.16 -0.77 -4.00
N PRO A 48 -10.86 -1.10 -4.01
CA PRO A 48 -10.34 -2.40 -3.60
C PRO A 48 -10.80 -2.81 -2.19
N ASP A 49 -11.04 -4.11 -1.97
CA ASP A 49 -11.55 -4.62 -0.69
C ASP A 49 -10.66 -4.25 0.50
N CYS A 50 -9.33 -4.29 0.33
CA CYS A 50 -8.38 -3.86 1.35
C CYS A 50 -8.55 -2.38 1.76
N LEU A 51 -8.96 -1.52 0.83
CA LEU A 51 -9.21 -0.11 1.08
C LEU A 51 -10.63 0.13 1.63
N GLN A 52 -11.61 -0.70 1.26
CA GLN A 52 -12.94 -0.69 1.91
C GLN A 52 -12.82 -1.03 3.40
N ASP A 53 -12.08 -2.10 3.73
CA ASP A 53 -11.80 -2.51 5.11
C ASP A 53 -11.02 -1.41 5.85
N CYS A 54 -10.05 -0.77 5.18
CA CYS A 54 -9.26 0.32 5.74
C CYS A 54 -10.12 1.55 6.06
N LEU A 55 -10.96 1.99 5.11
CA LEU A 55 -11.86 3.12 5.30
C LEU A 55 -12.86 2.87 6.43
N THR A 56 -13.42 1.66 6.49
CA THR A 56 -14.41 1.26 7.52
C THR A 56 -13.79 1.25 8.91
N SER A 57 -12.62 0.63 9.06
CA SER A 57 -11.92 0.56 10.34
C SER A 57 -11.37 1.93 10.79
N LEU A 58 -10.89 2.76 9.86
CA LEU A 58 -10.48 4.13 10.15
C LEU A 58 -11.67 5.01 10.54
N THR A 59 -12.84 4.82 9.93
CA THR A 59 -14.07 5.50 10.34
C THR A 59 -14.44 5.14 11.78
N ALA A 60 -14.46 3.84 12.11
CA ALA A 60 -14.73 3.37 13.46
C ALA A 60 -13.75 3.95 14.49
N TYR A 61 -12.45 4.01 14.14
CA TYR A 61 -11.41 4.62 14.97
C TYR A 61 -11.63 6.13 15.16
N ASN A 62 -11.92 6.88 14.10
CA ASN A 62 -12.13 8.32 14.15
C ASN A 62 -13.40 8.73 14.92
N THR A 63 -14.45 7.89 14.88
CA THR A 63 -15.71 8.15 15.61
C THR A 63 -15.70 7.64 17.04
N ALA A 64 -14.65 6.93 17.46
CA ALA A 64 -14.58 6.35 18.80
C ALA A 64 -14.41 7.44 19.88
N SER A 65 -15.48 7.67 20.66
CA SER A 65 -15.50 8.68 21.71
C SER A 65 -14.90 8.25 23.04
N SER A 66 -14.63 6.95 23.25
CA SER A 66 -14.09 6.40 24.50
C SER A 66 -12.84 5.58 24.26
N ASP A 67 -11.97 5.47 25.27
CA ASP A 67 -10.72 4.70 25.18
C ASP A 67 -10.99 3.21 24.90
N SER A 68 -12.06 2.65 25.48
CA SER A 68 -12.50 1.28 25.20
C SER A 68 -12.95 1.08 23.75
N ALA A 69 -13.66 2.06 23.18
CA ALA A 69 -14.05 2.03 21.77
C ALA A 69 -12.84 2.16 20.84
N LYS A 70 -11.88 3.04 21.17
CA LYS A 70 -10.61 3.16 20.43
C LYS A 70 -9.79 1.88 20.48
N ALA A 71 -9.65 1.27 21.66
CA ALA A 71 -8.96 -0.01 21.81
C ALA A 71 -9.63 -1.12 20.97
N THR A 72 -10.96 -1.13 20.89
CA THR A 72 -11.69 -2.06 20.03
C THR A 72 -11.44 -1.77 18.54
N ALA A 73 -11.44 -0.51 18.12
CA ALA A 73 -11.12 -0.12 16.75
C ALA A 73 -9.69 -0.51 16.35
N LEU A 74 -8.71 -0.35 17.25
CA LEU A 74 -7.32 -0.78 17.02
C LEU A 74 -7.21 -2.31 16.87
N ARG A 75 -7.98 -3.10 17.62
CA ARG A 75 -8.06 -4.55 17.43
C ARG A 75 -8.64 -4.92 16.06
N ILE A 76 -9.70 -4.23 15.64
CA ILE A 76 -10.27 -4.43 14.30
C ILE A 76 -9.22 -4.11 13.23
N ILE A 77 -8.49 -3.00 13.38
CA ILE A 77 -7.38 -2.63 12.47
C ILE A 77 -6.34 -3.75 12.42
N ASP A 78 -5.95 -4.30 13.56
CA ASP A 78 -4.98 -5.41 13.64
C ASP A 78 -5.45 -6.63 12.86
N ASP A 79 -6.70 -7.05 13.07
CA ASP A 79 -7.31 -8.16 12.34
C ASP A 79 -7.35 -7.89 10.83
N ARG A 80 -7.63 -6.65 10.39
CA ARG A 80 -7.64 -6.28 8.97
C ARG A 80 -6.24 -6.27 8.37
N VAL A 81 -5.22 -5.84 9.11
CA VAL A 81 -3.82 -5.94 8.68
C VAL A 81 -3.43 -7.40 8.49
N ASN A 82 -3.77 -8.28 9.45
CA ASN A 82 -3.48 -9.70 9.37
C ASN A 82 -4.16 -10.37 8.15
N ARG A 83 -5.43 -10.04 7.89
CA ARG A 83 -6.13 -10.50 6.67
C ARG A 83 -5.48 -9.99 5.39
N LEU A 84 -5.03 -8.73 5.37
CA LEU A 84 -4.32 -8.15 4.23
C LEU A 84 -2.99 -8.86 3.96
N MET A 85 -2.28 -9.28 5.01
CA MET A 85 -1.04 -10.06 4.87
C MET A 85 -1.32 -11.47 4.32
N GLN A 86 -2.37 -12.12 4.82
CA GLN A 86 -2.76 -13.48 4.41
C GLN A 86 -3.27 -13.54 2.97
N SER A 87 -3.89 -12.47 2.47
CA SER A 87 -4.39 -12.40 1.09
C SER A 87 -3.28 -12.17 0.06
N GLN A 88 -2.04 -11.93 0.49
CA GLN A 88 -0.93 -11.76 -0.45
C GLN A 88 -0.41 -13.10 -0.94
N PRO A 89 -0.05 -13.19 -2.23
CA PRO A 89 0.55 -14.38 -2.78
C PRO A 89 1.92 -14.58 -2.10
N GLN A 90 2.02 -15.64 -1.30
CA GLN A 90 3.22 -16.04 -0.56
C GLN A 90 4.14 -16.85 -1.50
N PRO A 91 5.47 -16.74 -1.35
CA PRO A 91 6.38 -17.70 -1.99
C PRO A 91 5.95 -19.11 -1.57
N ASN A 92 5.76 -19.99 -2.55
CA ASN A 92 5.53 -21.40 -2.26
C ASN A 92 6.81 -21.94 -1.60
N ASN A 93 6.79 -22.19 -0.31
CA ASN A 93 7.93 -22.79 0.41
C ASN A 93 7.89 -24.33 0.32
N ASN A 94 7.32 -24.90 -0.74
CA ASN A 94 7.11 -26.35 -0.87
C ASN A 94 8.25 -27.05 -1.63
N ASP A 95 9.41 -26.41 -1.78
CA ASP A 95 10.58 -27.02 -2.41
C ASP A 95 11.31 -27.89 -1.38
N ASP A 96 10.67 -29.02 -1.03
CA ASP A 96 11.28 -30.15 -0.31
C ASP A 96 11.88 -31.19 -1.30
N ASP A 97 11.98 -30.86 -2.59
CA ASP A 97 12.58 -31.75 -3.59
C ASP A 97 14.03 -31.32 -3.88
N ASP A 98 14.96 -32.11 -3.35
CA ASP A 98 16.33 -32.26 -3.84
C ASP A 98 16.29 -32.56 -5.35
N ASP A 99 16.49 -31.56 -6.22
CA ASP A 99 17.04 -31.77 -7.55
C ASP A 99 17.62 -30.45 -8.12
N ASP A 100 18.88 -30.53 -8.56
CA ASP A 100 19.60 -29.49 -9.29
C ASP A 100 18.86 -29.17 -10.61
N ASP A 101 18.12 -28.07 -10.69
CA ASP A 101 17.85 -27.35 -11.95
C ASP A 101 17.35 -25.92 -11.65
N ASP A 102 17.78 -24.95 -12.46
CA ASP A 102 17.63 -23.50 -12.26
C ASP A 102 16.23 -23.04 -11.78
N ASP A 103 16.09 -22.75 -10.47
CA ASP A 103 14.91 -22.13 -9.86
C ASP A 103 14.71 -20.70 -10.40
N TYR A 104 13.93 -20.59 -11.48
CA TYR A 104 13.22 -19.35 -11.80
C TYR A 104 11.96 -19.26 -10.94
N GLY A 105 12.13 -19.26 -9.62
CA GLY A 105 11.08 -19.03 -8.64
C GLY A 105 10.52 -17.63 -8.83
N LEU A 106 9.52 -17.49 -9.72
CA LEU A 106 8.87 -16.22 -9.97
C LEU A 106 8.25 -15.75 -8.66
N ASN A 107 8.73 -14.61 -8.15
CA ASN A 107 8.11 -13.97 -6.98
C ASN A 107 6.61 -13.83 -7.27
N PRO A 108 5.72 -14.46 -6.49
CA PRO A 108 4.29 -14.46 -6.77
C PRO A 108 3.68 -13.05 -6.81
N SER A 109 4.40 -12.06 -6.26
CA SER A 109 4.05 -10.65 -6.36
C SER A 109 4.10 -10.09 -7.79
N VAL A 110 4.86 -10.68 -8.72
CA VAL A 110 4.92 -10.24 -10.14
C VAL A 110 3.59 -10.42 -10.86
N LEU A 111 2.72 -11.30 -10.35
CA LEU A 111 1.39 -11.54 -10.92
C LEU A 111 0.38 -10.43 -10.57
N LEU A 112 0.72 -9.54 -9.64
CA LEU A 112 -0.18 -8.46 -9.22
C LEU A 112 -0.10 -7.30 -10.21
N THR A 113 -1.26 -6.74 -10.53
CA THR A 113 -1.33 -5.51 -11.34
C THR A 113 -0.87 -4.29 -10.54
N THR A 114 -0.39 -3.25 -11.22
CA THR A 114 0.03 -1.98 -10.58
C THR A 114 -1.04 -1.37 -9.66
N PRO A 115 -2.34 -1.32 -10.03
CA PRO A 115 -3.38 -0.85 -9.11
C PRO A 115 -3.50 -1.69 -7.84
N THR A 116 -3.29 -3.00 -7.93
CA THR A 116 -3.34 -3.90 -6.76
C THR A 116 -2.15 -3.65 -5.84
N HIS A 117 -0.94 -3.47 -6.40
CA HIS A 117 0.24 -3.07 -5.63
C HIS A 117 0.04 -1.72 -4.92
N LEU A 118 -0.56 -0.75 -5.60
CA LEU A 118 -0.86 0.55 -5.03
C LEU A 118 -1.85 0.44 -3.87
N ALA A 119 -2.96 -0.27 -4.08
CA ALA A 119 -4.01 -0.42 -3.09
C ALA A 119 -3.52 -1.07 -1.79
N ARG A 120 -2.81 -2.21 -1.88
CA ARG A 120 -2.30 -2.91 -0.68
C ARG A 120 -1.26 -2.08 0.06
N THR A 121 -0.42 -1.34 -0.66
CA THR A 121 0.63 -0.49 -0.07
C THR A 121 0.00 0.70 0.65
N GLN A 122 -0.98 1.34 0.03
CA GLN A 122 -1.71 2.46 0.65
C GLN A 122 -2.51 2.01 1.87
N ALA A 123 -3.19 0.86 1.80
CA ALA A 123 -3.92 0.31 2.95
C ALA A 123 -2.96 0.05 4.13
N LEU A 124 -1.84 -0.64 3.90
CA LEU A 124 -0.85 -0.91 4.95
C LEU A 124 -0.23 0.38 5.50
N PHE A 125 0.05 1.36 4.64
CA PHE A 125 0.56 2.68 5.07
C PHE A 125 -0.40 3.39 6.02
N VAL A 126 -1.71 3.41 5.71
CA VAL A 126 -2.72 4.04 6.56
C VAL A 126 -2.85 3.30 7.90
N TYR A 127 -2.89 1.97 7.90
CA TYR A 127 -2.90 1.19 9.15
C TYR A 127 -1.67 1.45 10.01
N GLN A 128 -0.50 1.53 9.39
CA GLN A 128 0.76 1.83 10.05
C GLN A 128 0.75 3.23 10.68
N LEU A 129 0.18 4.21 9.97
CA LEU A 129 0.04 5.58 10.47
C LEU A 129 -0.76 5.64 11.76
N ILE A 130 -1.93 4.98 11.79
CA ILE A 130 -2.80 4.98 12.95
C ILE A 130 -2.07 4.30 14.12
N ARG A 131 -1.58 3.07 13.91
CA ARG A 131 -0.96 2.26 14.96
C ARG A 131 0.32 2.86 15.54
N LEU A 132 1.16 3.51 14.71
CA LEU A 132 2.40 4.14 15.19
C LEU A 132 2.17 5.36 16.07
N PHE A 133 1.14 6.14 15.76
CA PHE A 133 0.96 7.46 16.33
C PHE A 133 -0.28 7.59 17.22
N ASP A 134 -1.04 6.53 17.45
CA ASP A 134 -2.19 6.53 18.37
C ASP A 134 -1.78 6.75 19.84
N GLY A 135 -0.59 6.27 20.24
CA GLY A 135 -0.09 6.34 21.61
C GLY A 135 -0.17 5.01 22.36
N ASP A 136 -0.92 4.03 21.85
CA ASP A 136 -0.90 2.66 22.35
C ASP A 136 0.42 1.93 22.02
N ILE A 137 1.11 1.45 23.05
CA ILE A 137 2.42 0.79 22.94
C ILE A 137 2.33 -0.52 22.15
N ARG A 138 1.24 -1.29 22.31
CA ARG A 138 1.07 -2.57 21.63
C ARG A 138 0.80 -2.35 20.16
N ALA A 139 -0.09 -1.41 19.84
CA ALA A 139 -0.38 -1.00 18.47
C ALA A 139 0.91 -0.53 17.78
N ARG A 140 1.73 0.27 18.46
CA ARG A 140 3.02 0.71 17.93
C ARG A 140 3.97 -0.45 17.62
N ALA A 141 4.18 -1.36 18.56
CA ALA A 141 5.07 -2.51 18.37
C ALA A 141 4.62 -3.41 17.20
N GLN A 142 3.32 -3.67 17.15
CA GLN A 142 2.63 -4.36 16.07
C GLN A 142 2.84 -3.67 14.71
N ALA A 143 2.75 -2.34 14.67
CA ALA A 143 3.07 -1.56 13.49
C ALA A 143 4.55 -1.73 13.08
N GLU A 144 5.48 -1.60 14.03
CA GLU A 144 6.93 -1.67 13.74
C GLU A 144 7.32 -3.00 13.06
N GLN A 145 6.64 -4.10 13.38
CA GLN A 145 6.85 -5.41 12.74
C GLN A 145 6.56 -5.41 11.22
N HIS A 146 5.59 -4.61 10.76
CA HIS A 146 5.23 -4.56 9.33
C HIS A 146 5.98 -3.49 8.53
N MET A 147 6.90 -2.74 9.14
CA MET A 147 7.65 -1.68 8.46
C MET A 147 8.50 -2.23 7.31
N THR A 148 9.12 -3.40 7.50
CA THR A 148 9.90 -4.08 6.46
C THR A 148 9.00 -4.47 5.30
N THR A 149 7.83 -5.05 5.57
CA THR A 149 6.84 -5.42 4.56
C THR A 149 6.35 -4.20 3.77
N LEU A 150 6.02 -3.10 4.45
CA LEU A 150 5.61 -1.86 3.80
C LEU A 150 6.68 -1.33 2.85
N ARG A 151 7.96 -1.35 3.27
CA ARG A 151 9.08 -0.95 2.41
C ARG A 151 9.21 -1.86 1.19
N THR A 152 9.07 -3.17 1.37
CA THR A 152 9.09 -4.14 0.26
C THR A 152 7.95 -3.90 -0.72
N TRP A 153 6.73 -3.71 -0.23
CA TRP A 153 5.56 -3.45 -1.09
C TRP A 153 5.67 -2.12 -1.83
N ALA A 154 6.22 -1.08 -1.20
CA ALA A 154 6.49 0.19 -1.88
C ALA A 154 7.49 0.05 -3.03
N LYS A 155 8.54 -0.77 -2.87
CA LYS A 155 9.49 -1.08 -3.94
C LYS A 155 8.82 -1.84 -5.09
N GLN A 156 8.05 -2.88 -4.78
CA GLN A 156 7.32 -3.68 -5.77
C GLN A 156 6.29 -2.83 -6.53
N MET A 157 5.59 -1.93 -5.85
CA MET A 157 4.66 -0.98 -6.48
C MET A 157 5.38 -0.05 -7.45
N LEU A 158 6.55 0.49 -7.06
CA LEU A 158 7.35 1.35 -7.93
C LEU A 158 7.88 0.59 -9.16
N GLU A 159 8.32 -0.65 -8.97
CA GLU A 159 8.79 -1.52 -10.06
C GLU A 159 7.66 -1.85 -11.04
N SER A 160 6.50 -2.27 -10.56
CA SER A 160 5.30 -2.51 -11.37
C SER A 160 4.90 -1.26 -12.18
N ALA A 161 4.91 -0.08 -11.56
CA ALA A 161 4.60 1.18 -12.25
C ALA A 161 5.63 1.52 -13.36
N ARG A 162 6.92 1.23 -13.12
CA ARG A 162 7.98 1.44 -14.13
C ARG A 162 7.79 0.51 -15.33
N LEU A 163 7.45 -0.75 -15.09
CA LEU A 163 7.19 -1.74 -16.14
C LEU A 163 5.97 -1.34 -16.98
N ASP A 164 4.87 -0.90 -16.34
CA ASP A 164 3.68 -0.43 -17.04
C ASP A 164 3.98 0.79 -17.93
N CYS A 165 4.75 1.77 -17.43
CA CYS A 165 5.16 2.92 -18.23
C CYS A 165 6.01 2.50 -19.43
N ALA A 166 7.00 1.63 -19.24
CA ALA A 166 7.86 1.15 -20.33
C ALA A 166 7.08 0.35 -21.38
N CYS A 167 6.03 -0.38 -20.97
CA CYS A 167 5.16 -1.12 -21.88
C CYS A 167 4.24 -0.18 -22.69
N ALA A 168 3.77 0.91 -22.08
CA ALA A 168 2.95 1.93 -22.75
C ALA A 168 3.71 2.71 -23.84
N ASP A 169 5.05 2.76 -23.77
CA ASP A 169 5.91 3.44 -24.74
C ASP A 169 6.20 2.61 -26.01
N LEU A 170 5.71 1.36 -26.11
CA LEU A 170 5.82 0.58 -27.34
C LEU A 170 4.91 1.16 -28.43
N PRO A 171 5.45 1.45 -29.65
CA PRO A 171 4.63 1.94 -30.75
C PRO A 171 3.56 0.89 -31.10
N PRO A 172 2.32 1.31 -31.45
CA PRO A 172 1.28 0.38 -31.82
C PRO A 172 1.78 -0.48 -32.99
N SER A 173 1.75 -1.80 -32.82
CA SER A 173 2.11 -2.74 -33.86
C SER A 173 1.24 -2.46 -35.09
N ARG A 174 1.92 -2.03 -36.17
CA ARG A 174 1.25 -1.72 -37.45
C ARG A 174 0.51 -2.99 -37.88
N PRO A 175 -0.81 -2.94 -38.16
CA PRO A 175 -1.51 -4.11 -38.66
C PRO A 175 -0.82 -4.55 -39.95
N THR A 176 -0.29 -5.77 -39.97
CA THR A 176 0.25 -6.38 -41.17
C THR A 176 -0.86 -6.38 -42.23
N PRO A 177 -0.70 -5.68 -43.37
CA PRO A 177 -1.68 -5.74 -44.41
C PRO A 177 -1.75 -7.19 -44.89
N ILE A 178 -2.92 -7.80 -44.75
CA ILE A 178 -3.23 -9.09 -45.34
C ILE A 178 -3.12 -8.87 -46.85
N LEU A 179 -2.09 -9.46 -47.48
CA LEU A 179 -1.98 -9.50 -48.94
C LEU A 179 -3.13 -10.38 -49.45
N THR A 180 -4.30 -9.80 -49.65
CA THR A 180 -5.36 -10.45 -50.42
C THR A 180 -4.91 -10.46 -51.87
N ASN A 181 -4.49 -11.64 -52.32
CA ASN A 181 -4.10 -11.87 -53.71
C ASN A 181 -5.35 -11.81 -54.61
N ALA A 182 -5.79 -10.59 -54.94
CA ALA A 182 -6.80 -10.36 -55.97
C ALA A 182 -6.11 -10.38 -57.34
N SER A 183 -6.02 -11.59 -57.87
CA SER A 183 -5.62 -11.90 -59.24
C SER A 183 -6.58 -11.23 -60.22
N TRP A 184 -6.11 -10.22 -60.96
CA TRP A 184 -6.80 -9.65 -62.12
C TRP A 184 -6.23 -10.29 -63.39
N LYS A 185 -6.92 -11.31 -63.92
CA LYS A 185 -6.81 -11.86 -65.28
C LYS A 185 -8.16 -12.56 -65.54
N THR A 186 -8.91 -12.39 -66.62
CA THR A 186 -8.83 -11.60 -67.86
C THR A 186 -10.26 -11.39 -68.32
#